data_AF-A0A227J0K8-F1
#
_entry.id   AF-A0A227J0K8-F1
#
_cell.length_a   1.000
_cell.length_b   1.000
_cell.length_c   1.000
_cell.angle_alpha   90.00
_cell.angle_beta   90.00
_cell.angle_gamma   90.00
#
_symmetry.space_group_name_H-M   'P 1'
#
loop_
_entity.id
_entity.type
_entity.pdbx_description
1 polymer ?
#
loop_
_entity_poly.entity_id
_entity_poly.type
_entity_poly.pdbx_seq_one_letter_code
_entity_poly.pdbx_strand_id
1 'polypeptide(L)'
;GSELSARTEHHKLYYHELGTPQSEDKVIFGELGAQIHRYVSGTTTTDDRFLIISGAESTSGNRLFYIDLQSDSQAIVTLRDTTQGDTYLIDSQD
;
A
#
# COMPACT_ATOMS: atom_id res chain seq x y z
N GLY A 1 2.99 1.64 28.45
CA GLY A 1 3.09 0.87 27.21
C GLY A 1 2.12 1.36 26.14
N SER A 2 1.97 2.68 25.95
CA SER A 2 1.09 3.27 24.92
C SER A 2 1.86 3.73 23.69
N GLU A 3 3.12 4.11 23.85
CA GLU A 3 3.92 4.74 22.78
C GLU A 3 4.46 3.73 21.75
N LEU A 4 4.69 2.48 22.18
CA LEU A 4 5.19 1.41 21.31
C LEU A 4 4.07 0.76 20.47
N SER A 5 2.86 0.64 21.01
CA SER A 5 1.71 0.06 20.29
C SER A 5 1.28 0.92 19.10
N ALA A 6 1.32 2.26 19.26
CA ALA A 6 1.02 3.19 18.17
C ALA A 6 2.01 3.07 16.99
N ARG A 7 3.26 2.65 17.23
CA ARG A 7 4.25 2.42 16.14
C ARG A 7 4.02 1.11 15.39
N THR A 8 3.34 0.14 15.99
CA THR A 8 3.09 -1.18 15.37
C THR A 8 1.77 -1.26 14.59
N GLU A 9 0.89 -0.28 14.73
CA GLU A 9 -0.43 -0.25 14.09
C GLU A 9 -0.48 0.64 12.84
N HIS A 10 0.61 1.35 12.56
CA HIS A 10 0.67 2.37 11.51
C HIS A 10 1.79 2.09 10.51
N HIS A 11 1.57 1.09 9.66
CA HIS A 11 2.52 0.76 8.59
C HIS A 11 2.31 1.71 7.40
N LYS A 12 3.41 2.23 6.87
CA LYS A 12 3.45 3.14 5.72
C LYS A 12 4.20 2.50 4.55
N LEU A 13 3.71 2.74 3.33
CA LEU A 13 4.40 2.40 2.09
C LEU A 13 5.18 3.63 1.61
N TYR A 14 6.46 3.46 1.32
CA TYR A 14 7.34 4.52 0.83
C TYR A 14 7.88 4.19 -0.55
N TYR A 15 8.13 5.23 -1.35
CA TYR A 15 8.91 5.16 -2.59
C TYR A 15 10.29 5.77 -2.35
N HIS A 16 11.32 5.00 -2.70
CA HIS A 16 12.71 5.42 -2.65
C HIS A 16 13.25 5.58 -4.07
N GLU A 17 13.83 6.75 -4.37
CA GLU A 17 14.50 7.01 -5.63
C GLU A 17 15.96 6.60 -5.54
N LEU A 18 16.47 5.88 -6.55
CA LEU A 18 17.84 5.38 -6.49
C LEU A 18 18.85 6.53 -6.48
N GLY A 19 19.73 6.53 -5.48
CA GLY A 19 20.78 7.53 -5.33
C GLY A 19 20.40 8.73 -4.48
N THR A 20 19.16 8.83 -3.98
CA THR A 20 18.75 9.85 -3.00
C THR A 20 18.96 9.33 -1.56
N PRO A 21 19.12 10.21 -0.56
CA PRO A 21 19.09 9.77 0.83
C PRO A 21 17.68 9.32 1.24
N GLN A 22 17.59 8.36 2.16
CA GLN A 22 16.31 7.82 2.68
C GLN A 22 15.40 8.90 3.27
N SER A 23 15.95 10.02 3.73
CA SER A 23 15.16 11.16 4.23
C SER A 23 14.29 11.83 3.17
N GLU A 24 14.54 11.56 1.88
CA GLU A 24 13.77 12.07 0.75
C GLU A 24 12.69 11.09 0.26
N ASP A 25 12.54 9.94 0.93
CA ASP A 25 11.55 8.92 0.57
C ASP A 25 10.13 9.49 0.67
N LYS A 26 9.35 9.28 -0.40
CA LYS A 26 7.98 9.79 -0.49
C LYS A 26 7.03 8.78 0.14
N VAL A 27 6.15 9.22 1.03
CA VAL A 27 5.07 8.37 1.55
C VAL A 27 4.03 8.19 0.45
N ILE A 28 3.80 6.94 0.04
CA ILE A 28 2.81 6.58 -0.98
C ILE A 28 1.47 6.21 -0.34
N PHE A 29 1.50 5.53 0.81
CA PHE A 29 0.29 5.10 1.50
C PHE A 29 0.49 5.02 3.01
N GLY A 30 -0.58 5.27 3.76
CA GLY A 30 -0.59 5.19 5.21
C GLY A 30 -0.27 6.52 5.89
N GLU A 31 -0.26 7.66 5.20
CA GLU A 31 -0.13 8.97 5.88
C GLU A 31 -1.48 9.45 6.42
N LEU A 32 -2.52 9.31 5.60
CA LEU A 32 -3.86 9.82 5.87
C LEU A 32 -4.64 8.87 6.78
N GLY A 33 -5.55 9.40 7.60
CA GLY A 33 -6.35 8.62 8.54
C GLY A 33 -7.10 7.45 7.91
N ALA A 34 -7.62 7.62 6.69
CA ALA A 34 -8.31 6.56 5.95
C ALA A 34 -7.39 5.44 5.41
N GLN A 35 -6.08 5.62 5.50
CA GLN A 35 -5.07 4.69 4.99
C GLN A 35 -4.31 3.96 6.12
N ILE A 36 -4.63 4.23 7.38
CA ILE A 36 -3.96 3.61 8.52
C ILE A 36 -4.32 2.13 8.59
N HIS A 37 -3.33 1.26 8.38
CA HIS A 37 -3.44 -0.18 8.51
C HIS A 37 -2.22 -0.73 9.24
N ARG A 38 -2.41 -1.86 9.93
CA ARG A 38 -1.35 -2.57 10.66
C ARG A 38 -0.33 -3.21 9.71
N TYR A 39 -0.82 -3.78 8.60
CA TYR A 39 0.00 -4.37 7.57
C TYR A 39 -0.30 -3.69 6.24
N VAL A 40 0.74 -3.14 5.61
CA VAL A 40 0.67 -2.55 4.27
C VAL A 40 1.73 -3.21 3.40
N SER A 41 1.36 -3.59 2.19
CA SER A 41 2.31 -4.04 1.16
C SER A 41 1.95 -3.40 -0.18
N GLY A 42 2.95 -3.23 -1.04
CA GLY A 42 2.81 -2.70 -2.39
C GLY A 42 3.56 -3.55 -3.40
N THR A 43 2.96 -3.80 -4.55
CA THR A 43 3.56 -4.54 -5.68
C THR A 43 3.14 -3.90 -6.98
N THR A 44 4.08 -3.68 -7.89
CA THR A 44 3.76 -3.26 -9.27
C THR A 44 3.35 -4.46 -10.12
N THR A 45 2.47 -4.24 -11.08
CA THR A 45 2.18 -5.23 -12.13
C THR A 45 3.42 -5.45 -13.00
N THR A 46 3.50 -6.60 -13.68
CA THR A 46 4.66 -6.95 -14.53
C THR A 46 4.88 -5.94 -15.67
N ASP A 47 3.83 -5.26 -16.12
CA ASP A 47 3.88 -4.21 -17.13
C ASP A 47 4.17 -2.80 -16.57
N ASP A 48 4.47 -2.69 -15.27
CA ASP A 48 4.71 -1.45 -14.53
C ASP A 48 3.60 -0.40 -14.62
N ARG A 49 2.39 -0.80 -15.03
CA ARG A 49 1.28 0.13 -15.20
C ARG A 49 0.58 0.45 -13.88
N PHE A 50 0.43 -0.53 -13.00
CA PHE A 50 -0.31 -0.35 -11.76
C PHE A 50 0.55 -0.67 -10.55
N LEU A 51 0.42 0.13 -9.50
CA LEU A 51 0.84 -0.23 -8.15
C LEU A 51 -0.38 -0.75 -7.40
N ILE A 52 -0.36 -2.02 -7.01
CA ILE A 52 -1.38 -2.62 -6.15
C ILE A 52 -0.93 -2.53 -4.70
N ILE A 53 -1.81 -2.03 -3.84
CA ILE A 53 -1.57 -1.83 -2.41
C ILE A 53 -2.56 -2.67 -1.62
N SER A 54 -2.05 -3.47 -0.68
CA SER A 54 -2.86 -4.25 0.25
C SER A 54 -2.76 -3.67 1.65
N GLY A 55 -3.90 -3.47 2.31
CA GLY A 55 -3.98 -2.99 3.69
C GLY A 55 -4.77 -3.98 4.56
N ALA A 56 -4.21 -4.39 5.70
CA ALA A 56 -4.85 -5.30 6.63
C ALA A 56 -4.70 -4.88 8.11
N GLU A 57 -5.71 -5.19 8.91
CA GLU A 57 -5.74 -4.96 10.36
C GLU A 57 -5.30 -6.21 11.15
N SER A 58 -5.39 -7.39 10.52
CA SER A 58 -5.08 -8.71 11.07
C SER A 58 -4.26 -9.53 10.06
N THR A 59 -3.98 -10.79 10.38
CA THR A 59 -3.28 -11.74 9.48
C THR A 59 -4.18 -12.36 8.41
N SER A 60 -5.47 -12.02 8.41
CA SER A 60 -6.47 -12.45 7.43
C SER A 60 -7.44 -11.30 7.16
N GLY A 61 -7.90 -11.20 5.92
CA GLY A 61 -8.77 -10.12 5.49
C GLY A 61 -7.98 -8.88 5.11
N ASN A 62 -8.09 -8.46 3.86
CA ASN A 62 -7.40 -7.27 3.37
C ASN A 62 -8.28 -6.41 2.47
N ARG A 63 -8.08 -5.10 2.57
CA ARG A 63 -8.53 -4.13 1.58
C ARG A 63 -7.50 -4.04 0.48
N LEU A 64 -7.98 -3.76 -0.73
CA LEU A 64 -7.12 -3.54 -1.90
C LEU A 64 -7.35 -2.15 -2.46
N PHE A 65 -6.23 -1.52 -2.81
CA PHE A 65 -6.17 -0.25 -3.49
C PHE A 65 -5.26 -0.39 -4.71
N TYR A 66 -5.41 0.52 -5.67
CA TYR A 66 -4.45 0.63 -6.76
C TYR A 66 -4.15 2.09 -7.09
N ILE A 67 -3.00 2.31 -7.70
CA ILE A 67 -2.62 3.54 -8.38
C ILE A 67 -2.30 3.17 -9.83
N ASP A 68 -2.91 3.87 -10.79
CA ASP A 68 -2.45 3.83 -12.19
C ASP A 68 -1.24 4.76 -12.31
N LEU A 69 -0.06 4.18 -12.55
CA LEU A 69 1.22 4.88 -12.61
C LEU A 69 1.35 5.73 -13.89
N GLN A 70 0.52 5.47 -14.91
CA GLN A 70 0.46 6.22 -16.15
C GLN A 70 -0.56 7.37 -16.11
N SER A 71 -1.41 7.44 -15.08
CA SER A 71 -2.35 8.55 -14.89
C SER A 71 -1.62 9.80 -14.37
N ASP A 72 -1.92 10.97 -14.92
CA ASP A 72 -1.37 12.25 -14.43
C ASP A 72 -1.68 12.51 -12.95
N SER A 73 -2.81 12.00 -12.45
CA SER A 73 -3.25 12.22 -11.08
C SER A 73 -2.59 11.26 -10.08
N GLN A 74 -2.15 10.08 -10.54
CA GLN A 74 -1.67 8.96 -9.71
C GLN A 74 -2.48 8.78 -8.41
N ALA A 75 -3.80 8.93 -8.50
CA ALA A 75 -4.68 8.87 -7.34
C ALA A 75 -4.81 7.45 -6.80
N ILE A 76 -4.91 7.32 -5.48
CA ILE A 76 -5.20 6.05 -4.82
C ILE A 76 -6.69 5.75 -4.98
N VAL A 77 -7.00 4.63 -5.64
CA VAL A 77 -8.37 4.17 -5.85
C VAL A 77 -8.61 2.90 -5.04
N THR A 78 -9.72 2.87 -4.30
CA THR A 78 -10.14 1.67 -3.56
C THR A 78 -10.74 0.64 -4.52
N LEU A 79 -10.11 -0.52 -4.61
CA LEU A 79 -10.61 -1.66 -5.40
C LEU A 79 -11.56 -2.54 -4.57
N ARG A 80 -11.23 -2.76 -3.29
CA ARG A 80 -12.02 -3.56 -2.36
C ARG A 80 -12.00 -2.93 -0.97
N ASP A 81 -13.17 -2.51 -0.51
CA ASP A 81 -13.35 -1.89 0.81
C ASP A 81 -14.00 -2.86 1.83
N THR A 82 -13.42 -4.04 1.99
CA THR A 82 -13.85 -5.00 3.02
C THR A 82 -12.71 -5.94 3.37
N THR A 83 -12.58 -6.27 4.66
CA THR A 83 -11.65 -7.26 5.18
C THR A 83 -12.28 -8.66 5.29
N GLN A 84 -13.46 -8.87 4.70
CA GLN A 84 -14.07 -10.19 4.63
C GLN A 84 -13.36 -11.05 3.58
N GLY A 85 -12.40 -11.86 4.02
CA GLY A 85 -11.64 -12.78 3.17
C GLY A 85 -10.38 -12.16 2.54
N ASP A 86 -9.48 -13.04 2.12
CA ASP A 86 -8.19 -12.66 1.53
C ASP A 86 -8.31 -12.49 0.02
N THR A 87 -7.79 -11.38 -0.50
CA THR A 87 -7.74 -11.09 -1.93
C THR A 87 -6.32 -10.78 -2.36
N TYR A 88 -5.85 -11.52 -3.36
CA TYR A 88 -4.50 -11.40 -3.90
C TYR A 88 -4.56 -11.01 -5.36
N LEU A 89 -3.58 -10.22 -5.81
CA LEU A 89 -3.35 -10.00 -7.23
C LEU A 89 -2.87 -11.31 -7.86
N ILE A 90 -3.50 -11.71 -8.96
CA ILE A 90 -2.99 -12.74 -9.86
C ILE A 90 -2.51 -12.01 -11.10
N ASP A 91 -1.22 -12.09 -11.36
CA ASP A 91 -0.57 -11.57 -12.55
C ASP A 91 0.19 -12.71 -13.23
N SER A 92 0.10 -12.80 -14.54
CA SER A 92 0.73 -13.86 -15.34
C SER A 92 1.80 -13.26 -16.24
N GLN A 93 3.00 -13.84 -16.17
CA GLN A 93 4.07 -13.56 -17.12
C GLN A 93 3.95 -14.61 -18.23
N ASP A 94 3.60 -14.18 -19.44
CA ASP A 94 3.68 -15.02 -20.64
C ASP A 94 5.14 -15.18 -21.11
#